data_AF-A0AA37U2I7-F1
#
_entry.id   AF-A0AA37U2I7-F1
#
_cell.length_a   1.000
_cell.length_b   1.000
_cell.length_c   1.000
_cell.angle_alpha   90.00
_cell.angle_beta   90.00
_cell.angle_gamma   90.00
#
_symmetry.space_group_name_H-M   'P 1'
#
loop_
_entity.id
_entity.type
_entity.pdbx_description
1 polymer ?
#
loop_
_entity_poly.entity_id
_entity_poly.type
_entity_poly.pdbx_seq_one_letter_code
_entity_poly.pdbx_strand_id
1 'polypeptide(L)'
;MREDEVNHHDSELQAVQPFARAVAYSLQGVVYAFHTEQNVKRDVWLFTVLCAVELVLRPPLRDVALTMFVAMCVFAAELFNTAIELAVDIASQWQHHVVAGVAKDVASGAVTCVSLGAIALAIWLVESLWPWHFWLFTGHHPAGAGMVVTGLIVVWAFRCWPYRQRTVIKRRRKGDEHGV
;
A
#
# COMPACT_ATOMS: atom_id res chain seq x y z
N MET A 1 16.08 -41.23 -14.06
CA MET A 1 17.55 -41.09 -13.94
C MET A 1 18.06 -39.71 -14.34
N ARG A 2 17.79 -39.13 -15.52
CA ARG A 2 18.18 -37.72 -15.80
C ARG A 2 17.26 -36.66 -15.20
N GLU A 3 15.96 -36.94 -15.05
CA GLU A 3 15.02 -35.97 -14.46
C GLU A 3 15.23 -35.80 -12.95
N ASP A 4 15.67 -36.86 -12.27
CA ASP A 4 15.97 -36.84 -10.83
C ASP A 4 17.21 -36.00 -10.51
N GLU A 5 18.26 -36.05 -11.37
CA GLU A 5 19.47 -35.21 -11.24
C GLU A 5 19.20 -33.73 -11.52
N VAL A 6 18.36 -33.39 -12.50
CA VAL A 6 17.98 -32.00 -12.81
C VAL A 6 17.15 -31.40 -11.66
N ASN A 7 16.17 -32.16 -11.14
CA ASN A 7 15.37 -31.71 -9.99
C ASN A 7 16.21 -31.53 -8.71
N HIS A 8 17.19 -32.40 -8.47
CA HIS A 8 18.05 -32.28 -7.29
C HIS A 8 18.99 -31.06 -7.37
N HIS A 9 19.48 -30.73 -8.56
CA HIS A 9 20.34 -29.57 -8.77
C HIS A 9 19.58 -28.24 -8.68
N ASP A 10 18.35 -28.19 -9.21
CA ASP A 10 17.48 -27.01 -9.12
C ASP A 10 17.00 -26.76 -7.67
N SER A 11 16.79 -27.82 -6.88
CA SER A 11 16.44 -27.70 -5.47
C SER A 11 17.61 -27.28 -4.58
N GLU A 12 18.85 -27.69 -4.88
CA GLU A 12 20.05 -27.15 -4.22
C GLU A 12 20.36 -25.69 -4.64
N LEU A 13 20.13 -25.33 -5.91
CA LEU A 13 20.27 -23.95 -6.40
C LEU A 13 19.23 -23.00 -5.78
N GLN A 14 18.03 -23.49 -5.46
CA GLN A 14 17.01 -22.73 -4.72
C GLN A 14 17.34 -22.63 -3.23
N ALA A 15 17.91 -23.68 -2.63
CA ALA A 15 18.29 -23.71 -1.21
C ALA A 15 19.47 -22.77 -0.87
N VAL A 16 20.28 -22.39 -1.86
CA VAL A 16 21.44 -21.49 -1.70
C VAL A 16 21.29 -20.22 -2.55
N GLN A 17 20.08 -19.66 -2.65
CA GLN A 17 19.99 -18.27 -3.10
C GLN A 17 20.56 -17.38 -2.00
N PRO A 18 21.63 -16.60 -2.26
CA PRO A 18 22.16 -15.69 -1.26
C PRO A 18 21.03 -14.77 -0.82
N PHE A 19 20.88 -14.57 0.49
CA PHE A 19 19.82 -13.74 1.10
C PHE A 19 19.63 -12.40 0.36
N ALA A 20 20.71 -11.81 -0.14
CA ALA A 20 20.70 -10.62 -0.98
C ALA A 20 19.84 -10.74 -2.26
N ARG A 21 19.82 -11.89 -2.95
CA ARG A 21 18.95 -12.14 -4.11
C ARG A 21 17.48 -12.26 -3.70
N ALA A 22 17.19 -12.94 -2.59
CA ALA A 22 15.82 -13.02 -2.07
C ALA A 22 15.26 -11.63 -1.70
N VAL A 23 16.08 -10.78 -1.07
CA VAL A 23 15.74 -9.38 -0.79
C VAL A 23 15.60 -8.57 -2.08
N ALA A 24 16.49 -8.76 -3.07
CA ALA A 24 16.37 -8.07 -4.35
C ALA A 24 15.06 -8.41 -5.07
N TYR A 25 14.64 -9.68 -5.06
CA TYR A 25 13.38 -10.11 -5.66
C TYR A 25 12.15 -9.56 -4.93
N SER A 26 12.15 -9.54 -3.59
CA SER A 26 11.05 -8.96 -2.83
C SER A 26 10.93 -7.44 -3.07
N LEU A 27 12.07 -6.73 -3.15
CA LEU A 27 12.10 -5.31 -3.50
C LEU A 27 11.59 -5.05 -4.93
N GLN A 28 11.94 -5.90 -5.90
CA GLN A 28 11.39 -5.80 -7.25
C GLN A 28 9.86 -5.96 -7.25
N GLY A 29 9.30 -6.85 -6.43
CA GLY A 29 7.85 -6.98 -6.24
C GLY A 29 7.19 -5.71 -5.71
N VAL A 30 7.81 -5.07 -4.71
CA VAL A 30 7.31 -3.79 -4.16
C VAL A 30 7.39 -2.68 -5.21
N VAL A 31 8.50 -2.59 -5.96
CA VAL A 31 8.66 -1.59 -7.04
C VAL A 31 7.63 -1.81 -8.15
N TYR A 32 7.40 -3.06 -8.54
CA TYR A 32 6.36 -3.40 -9.50
C TYR A 32 4.98 -2.93 -9.03
N ALA A 33 4.60 -3.26 -7.80
CA ALA A 33 3.32 -2.87 -7.22
C ALA A 33 3.20 -1.34 -7.14
N PHE A 34 4.28 -0.64 -6.76
CA PHE A 34 4.30 0.82 -6.72
C PHE A 34 4.08 1.46 -8.09
N HIS A 35 4.63 0.90 -9.17
CA HIS A 35 4.42 1.45 -10.51
C HIS A 35 3.03 1.13 -11.08
N THR A 36 2.51 -0.05 -10.78
CA THR A 36 1.33 -0.62 -11.44
C THR A 36 0.05 -0.27 -10.71
N GLU A 37 0.05 -0.28 -9.38
CA GLU A 37 -1.16 -0.17 -8.56
C GLU A 37 -1.38 1.24 -8.02
N GLN A 38 -2.62 1.72 -8.16
CA GLN A 38 -3.00 3.06 -7.71
C GLN A 38 -3.10 3.14 -6.19
N ASN A 39 -3.60 2.07 -5.57
CA ASN A 39 -3.77 2.01 -4.12
C ASN A 39 -2.42 1.98 -3.39
N VAL A 40 -1.41 1.28 -3.94
CA VAL A 40 -0.04 1.28 -3.39
C VAL A 40 0.56 2.69 -3.42
N LYS A 41 0.32 3.47 -4.49
CA LYS A 41 0.74 4.88 -4.56
C LYS A 41 0.03 5.73 -3.50
N ARG A 42 -1.28 5.53 -3.31
CA ARG A 42 -2.07 6.20 -2.27
C ARG A 42 -1.47 5.91 -0.90
N ASP A 43 -1.11 4.68 -0.60
CA ASP A 43 -0.59 4.29 0.71
C ASP A 43 0.79 4.87 0.98
N VAL A 44 1.69 4.91 -0.01
CA VAL A 44 2.98 5.64 0.10
C VAL A 44 2.77 7.14 0.36
N TRP A 45 1.77 7.73 -0.27
CA TRP A 45 1.40 9.13 -0.03
C TRP A 45 0.89 9.36 1.39
N LEU A 46 -0.04 8.53 1.86
CA LEU A 46 -0.56 8.60 3.22
C LEU A 46 0.55 8.40 4.25
N PHE A 47 1.48 7.48 3.98
CA PHE A 47 2.67 7.26 4.80
C PHE A 47 3.55 8.52 4.86
N THR A 48 3.77 9.19 3.73
CA THR A 48 4.55 10.44 3.69
C THR A 48 3.89 11.56 4.51
N VAL A 49 2.56 11.68 4.43
CA VAL A 49 1.79 12.64 5.23
C VAL A 49 1.88 12.30 6.73
N LEU A 50 1.76 11.03 7.09
CA LEU A 50 1.89 10.55 8.47
C LEU A 50 3.25 10.96 9.06
N CYS A 51 4.35 10.67 8.35
CA CYS A 51 5.71 11.07 8.76
C CYS A 51 5.84 12.59 8.98
N ALA A 52 5.24 13.40 8.09
CA ALA A 52 5.26 14.85 8.21
C ALA A 52 4.50 15.34 9.44
N VAL A 53 3.33 14.75 9.72
CA VAL A 53 2.53 15.06 10.92
C VAL A 53 3.29 14.69 12.20
N GLU A 54 3.92 13.51 12.25
CA GLU A 54 4.70 13.06 13.39
C GLU A 54 5.93 13.95 13.64
N LEU A 55 6.59 14.42 12.60
CA LEU A 55 7.74 15.33 12.74
C LEU A 55 7.34 16.67 13.37
N VAL A 56 6.11 17.13 13.08
CA VAL A 56 5.56 18.38 13.59
C VAL A 56 5.04 18.24 15.02
N LEU A 57 4.23 17.23 15.28
CA LEU A 57 3.62 16.99 16.59
C LEU A 57 4.61 16.42 17.61
N ARG A 58 5.69 15.79 17.13
CA ARG A 58 6.72 15.13 17.95
C ARG A 58 6.12 14.24 19.05
N PRO A 59 5.25 13.29 18.69
CA PRO A 59 4.68 12.37 19.67
C PRO A 59 5.80 11.48 20.27
N PRO A 60 5.55 10.88 21.44
CA PRO A 60 6.54 10.00 22.05
C PRO A 60 6.83 8.80 21.14
N LEU A 61 8.06 8.30 21.20
CA LEU A 61 8.57 7.28 20.27
C LEU A 61 7.70 6.01 20.19
N ARG A 62 7.03 5.66 21.30
CA ARG A 62 6.09 4.52 21.33
C ARG A 62 4.90 4.71 20.38
N ASP A 63 4.40 5.94 20.27
CA ASP A 63 3.21 6.27 19.47
C ASP A 63 3.63 6.30 17.99
N VAL A 64 4.80 6.88 17.68
CA VAL A 64 5.45 6.81 16.34
C VAL A 64 5.68 5.36 15.91
N ALA A 65 6.19 4.51 16.80
CA ALA A 65 6.43 3.11 16.46
C ALA A 65 5.12 2.37 16.15
N LEU A 66 4.05 2.66 16.89
CA LEU A 66 2.75 2.06 16.70
C LEU A 66 2.10 2.50 15.38
N THR A 67 2.09 3.79 15.08
CA THR A 67 1.53 4.34 13.83
C THR A 67 2.31 3.84 12.61
N MET A 68 3.64 3.80 12.68
CA MET A 68 4.49 3.25 11.63
C MET A 68 4.22 1.77 11.39
N PHE A 69 4.10 0.97 12.46
CA PHE A 69 3.78 -0.44 12.36
C PHE A 69 2.44 -0.67 11.66
N VAL A 70 1.39 0.05 12.08
CA VAL A 70 0.05 -0.05 11.52
C VAL A 70 0.02 0.40 10.06
N ALA A 71 0.72 1.48 9.72
CA ALA A 71 0.84 1.93 8.33
C ALA A 71 1.50 0.87 7.43
N MET A 72 2.51 0.16 7.95
CA MET A 72 3.10 -0.99 7.26
C MET A 72 2.16 -2.19 7.14
N CYS A 73 1.30 -2.43 8.12
CA CYS A 73 0.24 -3.45 8.00
C CYS A 73 -0.76 -3.11 6.88
N VAL A 74 -1.18 -1.84 6.75
CA VAL A 74 -2.07 -1.41 5.66
C VAL A 74 -1.37 -1.59 4.31
N PHE A 75 -0.12 -1.16 4.20
CA PHE A 75 0.66 -1.30 2.96
C PHE A 75 0.83 -2.77 2.56
N ALA A 76 1.16 -3.65 3.53
CA ALA A 76 1.28 -5.08 3.28
C ALA A 76 -0.06 -5.70 2.86
N ALA A 77 -1.18 -5.30 3.47
CA ALA A 77 -2.51 -5.75 3.09
C ALA A 77 -2.85 -5.38 1.63
N GLU A 78 -2.49 -4.17 1.19
CA GLU A 78 -2.70 -3.74 -0.20
C GLU A 78 -1.84 -4.56 -1.18
N LEU A 79 -0.58 -4.85 -0.84
CA LEU A 79 0.27 -5.74 -1.64
C LEU A 79 -0.30 -7.17 -1.73
N PHE A 80 -0.84 -7.70 -0.63
CA PHE A 80 -1.52 -9.00 -0.65
C PHE A 80 -2.80 -8.96 -1.49
N ASN A 81 -3.58 -7.89 -1.42
CA ASN A 81 -4.74 -7.71 -2.29
C ASN A 81 -4.34 -7.76 -3.77
N THR A 82 -3.31 -7.01 -4.17
CA THR A 82 -2.78 -7.06 -5.55
C THR A 82 -2.31 -8.46 -5.93
N ALA A 83 -1.58 -9.15 -5.04
CA ALA A 83 -1.10 -10.51 -5.31
C ALA A 83 -2.27 -11.48 -5.53
N ILE A 84 -3.32 -11.38 -4.70
CA ILE A 84 -4.54 -12.20 -4.82
C ILE A 84 -5.29 -11.84 -6.11
N GLU A 85 -5.44 -10.56 -6.45
CA GLU A 85 -6.07 -10.13 -7.70
C GLU A 85 -5.38 -10.74 -8.93
N LEU A 86 -4.04 -10.70 -8.96
CA LEU A 86 -3.24 -11.29 -10.03
C LEU A 86 -3.37 -12.82 -10.07
N ALA A 87 -3.30 -13.49 -8.92
CA ALA A 87 -3.46 -14.95 -8.83
C ALA A 87 -4.84 -15.39 -9.32
N VAL A 88 -5.89 -14.68 -8.92
CA VAL A 88 -7.27 -14.94 -9.35
C VAL A 88 -7.45 -14.63 -10.84
N ASP A 89 -6.87 -13.53 -11.35
CA ASP A 89 -6.91 -13.19 -12.79
C ASP A 89 -6.24 -14.27 -13.65
N ILE A 90 -5.15 -14.87 -13.17
CA ILE A 90 -4.49 -15.98 -13.85
C ILE A 90 -5.36 -17.24 -13.80
N ALA A 91 -5.90 -17.58 -12.62
CA ALA A 91 -6.73 -18.77 -12.44
C ALA A 91 -8.06 -18.70 -13.23
N SER A 92 -8.62 -17.51 -13.41
CA SER A 92 -9.83 -17.28 -14.21
C SER A 92 -9.55 -17.12 -15.71
N GLN A 93 -8.32 -17.36 -16.17
CA GLN A 93 -7.89 -17.11 -17.55
C GLN A 93 -8.24 -15.70 -18.04
N TRP A 94 -8.19 -14.70 -17.15
CA TRP A 94 -8.56 -13.31 -17.43
C TRP A 94 -10.04 -13.12 -17.83
N GLN A 95 -10.86 -14.15 -17.66
CA GLN A 95 -12.31 -14.11 -17.84
C GLN A 95 -13.01 -13.76 -16.52
N HIS A 96 -14.20 -13.17 -16.65
CA HIS A 96 -14.98 -12.77 -15.48
C HIS A 96 -15.86 -13.93 -15.02
N HIS A 97 -15.61 -14.42 -13.80
CA HIS A 97 -16.43 -15.43 -13.13
C HIS A 97 -16.96 -14.88 -11.82
N VAL A 98 -18.17 -15.28 -11.43
CA VAL A 98 -18.82 -14.84 -10.19
C VAL A 98 -17.93 -15.16 -8.97
N VAL A 99 -17.38 -16.36 -8.90
CA VAL A 99 -16.50 -16.79 -7.79
C VAL A 99 -15.20 -15.98 -7.76
N ALA A 100 -14.63 -15.65 -8.92
CA ALA A 100 -13.44 -14.81 -9.03
C ALA A 100 -13.71 -13.37 -8.57
N GLY A 101 -14.91 -12.85 -8.84
CA GLY A 101 -15.37 -11.56 -8.31
C GLY A 101 -15.41 -11.57 -6.78
N VAL A 102 -16.11 -12.56 -6.20
CA VAL A 102 -16.21 -12.70 -4.73
C VAL A 102 -14.84 -12.82 -4.06
N ALA A 103 -13.90 -13.56 -4.65
CA ALA A 103 -12.56 -13.69 -4.10
C ALA A 103 -11.83 -12.34 -4.02
N LYS A 104 -11.98 -11.48 -5.03
CA LYS A 104 -11.41 -10.12 -5.04
C LYS A 104 -12.13 -9.17 -4.08
N ASP A 105 -13.44 -9.31 -3.98
CA ASP A 105 -14.23 -8.52 -3.03
C ASP A 105 -13.82 -8.83 -1.58
N VAL A 106 -13.57 -10.11 -1.26
CA VAL A 106 -13.04 -10.51 0.06
C VAL A 106 -11.64 -9.97 0.30
N ALA A 107 -10.75 -10.01 -0.70
CA ALA A 107 -9.40 -9.47 -0.58
C ALA A 107 -9.41 -7.95 -0.31
N SER A 108 -10.21 -7.18 -1.05
CA SER A 108 -10.38 -5.74 -0.81
C SER A 108 -11.10 -5.44 0.51
N GLY A 109 -12.01 -6.31 0.95
CA GLY A 109 -12.62 -6.27 2.26
C GLY A 109 -11.60 -6.39 3.39
N ALA A 110 -10.61 -7.27 3.26
CA ALA A 110 -9.53 -7.41 4.23
C ALA A 110 -8.70 -6.13 4.37
N VAL A 111 -8.33 -5.50 3.24
CA VAL A 111 -7.63 -4.18 3.25
C VAL A 111 -8.46 -3.13 3.97
N THR A 112 -9.78 -3.13 3.74
CA THR A 112 -10.71 -2.19 4.38
C THR A 112 -10.73 -2.38 5.90
N CYS A 113 -10.75 -3.62 6.39
CA CYS A 113 -10.69 -3.89 7.83
C CYS A 113 -9.40 -3.37 8.47
N VAL A 114 -8.23 -3.59 7.84
CA VAL A 114 -6.95 -3.09 8.34
C VAL A 114 -6.93 -1.56 8.34
N SER A 115 -7.45 -0.94 7.28
CA SER A 115 -7.55 0.52 7.15
C SER A 115 -8.45 1.14 8.22
N LEU A 116 -9.59 0.52 8.53
CA LEU A 116 -10.47 0.98 9.61
C LEU A 116 -9.79 0.89 10.98
N GLY A 117 -9.03 -0.18 11.23
CA GLY A 117 -8.21 -0.29 12.45
C GLY A 117 -7.16 0.81 12.55
N ALA A 118 -6.52 1.16 11.44
CA ALA A 118 -5.56 2.27 11.38
C ALA A 118 -6.21 3.62 11.69
N ILE A 119 -7.39 3.88 11.14
CA ILE A 119 -8.16 5.11 11.43
C ILE A 119 -8.56 5.17 12.90
N ALA A 120 -9.04 4.06 13.47
CA ALA A 120 -9.43 4.01 14.87
C ALA A 120 -8.25 4.31 15.81
N LEU A 121 -7.07 3.72 15.54
CA LEU A 121 -5.85 4.01 16.29
C LEU A 121 -5.41 5.47 16.14
N ALA A 122 -5.47 6.03 14.93
CA ALA A 122 -5.12 7.43 14.70
C ALA A 122 -6.04 8.38 15.50
N ILE A 123 -7.36 8.14 15.51
CA ILE A 123 -8.32 8.93 16.30
C ILE A 123 -7.98 8.85 17.80
N TRP A 124 -7.72 7.65 18.31
CA TRP A 124 -7.44 7.45 19.73
C TRP A 124 -6.13 8.13 20.18
N LEU A 125 -5.09 8.07 19.33
CA LEU A 125 -3.84 8.77 19.58
C LEU A 125 -4.01 10.28 19.56
N VAL A 126 -4.81 10.82 18.64
CA VAL A 126 -5.12 12.25 18.59
C VAL A 126 -5.84 12.71 19.85
N GLU A 127 -6.80 11.94 20.35
CA GLU A 127 -7.48 12.23 21.63
C GLU A 127 -6.50 12.20 22.81
N SER A 128 -5.62 11.20 22.87
CA SER A 128 -4.60 11.10 23.92
C SER A 128 -3.57 12.25 23.88
N LEU A 129 -3.30 12.81 22.69
CA LEU A 129 -2.38 13.92 22.47
C LEU A 129 -3.06 15.30 22.66
N TRP A 130 -4.38 15.33 22.81
CA TRP A 130 -5.21 16.55 22.79
C TRP A 130 -4.90 17.60 23.87
N PRO A 131 -4.48 17.27 25.12
CA PRO A 131 -4.26 18.30 26.14
C PRO A 131 -3.03 19.21 25.89
N TRP A 132 -2.01 18.73 25.16
CA TRP A 132 -0.70 19.42 25.07
C TRP A 132 -0.55 20.34 23.87
N HIS A 133 -1.42 20.24 22.86
CA HIS A 133 -1.35 21.02 21.61
C HIS A 133 -2.31 22.21 21.58
N PHE A 134 -2.98 22.54 22.70
CA PHE A 134 -3.84 23.72 22.82
C PHE A 134 -3.11 25.00 22.38
N TRP A 135 -1.79 25.09 22.61
CA TRP A 135 -0.95 26.22 22.18
C TRP A 135 -0.92 26.43 20.66
N LEU A 136 -1.08 25.38 19.86
CA LEU A 136 -1.11 25.47 18.39
C LEU A 136 -2.42 26.09 17.86
N PHE A 137 -3.49 26.04 18.67
CA PHE A 137 -4.83 26.56 18.34
C PHE A 137 -5.25 27.76 19.21
N THR A 138 -4.44 28.18 20.19
CA THR A 138 -4.68 29.42 20.94
C THR A 138 -4.30 30.60 20.05
N GLY A 139 -5.17 31.61 19.94
CA GLY A 139 -5.23 32.63 18.88
C GLY A 139 -4.06 33.59 18.65
N HIS A 140 -2.81 33.24 18.99
CA HIS A 140 -1.62 34.10 18.82
C HIS A 140 -0.56 33.57 17.84
N HIS A 141 -0.70 32.36 17.27
CA HIS A 141 0.26 31.83 16.28
C HIS A 141 -0.40 31.44 14.95
N PRO A 142 -0.34 32.30 13.91
CA PRO A 142 -0.89 32.00 12.57
C PRO A 142 -0.21 30.79 11.88
N ALA A 143 0.92 30.34 12.41
CA ALA A 143 1.68 29.20 11.89
C ALA A 143 0.90 27.87 12.00
N GLY A 144 0.15 27.65 13.08
CA GLY A 144 -0.62 26.40 13.28
C GLY A 144 -1.74 26.25 12.27
N ALA A 145 -2.55 27.31 12.10
CA ALA A 145 -3.58 27.37 11.07
C ALA A 145 -2.99 27.27 9.65
N GLY A 146 -1.85 27.93 9.41
CA GLY A 146 -1.13 27.84 8.14
C GLY A 146 -0.68 26.43 7.81
N MET A 147 -0.19 25.65 8.78
CA MET A 147 0.24 24.27 8.56
C MET A 147 -0.94 23.34 8.28
N VAL A 148 -2.06 23.50 8.99
CA VAL A 148 -3.28 22.72 8.72
C VAL A 148 -3.82 23.05 7.33
N VAL A 149 -3.94 24.33 6.98
CA VAL A 149 -4.38 24.77 5.64
C VAL A 149 -3.41 24.30 4.56
N THR A 150 -2.10 24.37 4.77
CA THR A 150 -1.10 23.84 3.83
C THR A 150 -1.24 22.34 3.67
N GLY A 151 -1.42 21.58 4.76
CA GLY A 151 -1.69 20.15 4.71
C GLY A 151 -2.96 19.83 3.92
N LEU A 152 -4.04 20.57 4.14
CA LEU A 152 -5.30 20.43 3.41
C LEU A 152 -5.18 20.81 1.93
N ILE A 153 -4.39 21.84 1.60
CA ILE A 153 -4.10 22.26 0.21
C ILE A 153 -3.23 21.22 -0.50
N VAL A 154 -2.21 20.67 0.16
CA VAL A 154 -1.38 19.58 -0.38
C VAL A 154 -2.24 18.35 -0.62
N VAL A 155 -3.10 17.99 0.34
CA VAL A 155 -4.08 16.89 0.20
C VAL A 155 -5.05 17.15 -0.96
N TRP A 156 -5.59 18.36 -1.10
CA TRP A 156 -6.51 18.73 -2.18
C TRP A 156 -5.82 18.75 -3.56
N ALA A 157 -4.63 19.36 -3.66
CA ALA A 157 -3.85 19.43 -4.88
C ALA A 157 -3.43 18.02 -5.37
N PHE A 158 -3.11 17.11 -4.45
CA PHE A 158 -2.76 15.73 -4.80
C PHE A 158 -3.99 14.85 -5.08
N ARG A 159 -5.11 15.07 -4.37
CA ARG A 159 -6.42 14.46 -4.70
C ARG A 159 -6.88 14.83 -6.11
N CYS A 160 -6.59 16.06 -6.54
CA CYS A 160 -6.83 16.58 -7.88
C CYS A 160 -5.72 16.21 -8.87
N TRP A 161 -4.65 15.52 -8.45
CA TRP A 161 -3.55 15.13 -9.34
C TRP A 161 -4.06 14.10 -10.36
N PRO A 162 -4.12 14.45 -11.64
CA PRO A 162 -4.77 13.63 -12.64
C PRO A 162 -3.78 12.57 -13.13
N TYR A 163 -3.50 11.52 -12.34
CA TYR A 163 -2.68 10.41 -12.84
C TYR A 163 -3.52 9.38 -13.60
N ARG A 164 -3.87 9.77 -14.82
CA ARG A 164 -4.52 8.93 -15.82
C ARG A 164 -3.52 7.88 -16.33
N GLN A 165 -3.56 6.66 -15.79
CA GLN A 165 -3.07 5.46 -16.49
C GLN A 165 -4.10 4.34 -16.34
N ARG A 166 -5.19 4.47 -17.09
CA ARG A 166 -6.10 3.36 -17.37
C ARG A 166 -5.43 2.46 -18.41
N THR A 167 -5.30 1.18 -18.08
CA THR A 167 -5.64 0.06 -18.99
C THR A 167 -4.69 -0.33 -20.13
N VAL A 168 -3.45 0.15 -20.25
CA VAL A 168 -2.62 -0.24 -21.42
C VAL A 168 -2.30 -1.75 -21.43
N ILE A 169 -2.06 -2.38 -20.27
CA ILE A 169 -1.80 -3.84 -20.19
C ILE A 169 -3.11 -4.64 -20.36
N LYS A 170 -4.21 -4.25 -19.69
CA LYS A 170 -5.52 -4.91 -19.86
C LYS A 170 -6.13 -4.73 -21.27
N ARG A 171 -5.78 -3.68 -22.03
CA ARG A 171 -6.25 -3.47 -23.42
C ARG A 171 -5.43 -4.20 -24.47
N ARG A 172 -4.10 -4.34 -24.31
CA ARG A 172 -3.30 -5.09 -25.29
C ARG A 172 -3.77 -6.55 -25.40
N ARG A 173 -4.01 -7.21 -24.26
CA ARG A 173 -4.46 -8.61 -24.26
C ARG A 173 -5.87 -8.80 -24.82
N LYS A 174 -6.78 -7.87 -24.58
CA LYS A 174 -8.14 -7.89 -25.16
C LYS A 174 -8.16 -7.56 -26.66
N GLY A 175 -7.14 -6.86 -27.16
CA GLY A 175 -6.93 -6.65 -28.60
C GLY A 175 -6.37 -7.89 -29.29
N ASP A 176 -5.50 -8.64 -28.61
CA ASP A 176 -4.92 -9.88 -29.13
C ASP A 176 -5.92 -11.06 -29.11
N GLU A 177 -6.88 -11.08 -28.18
CA GLU A 177 -7.96 -12.10 -28.09
C GLU A 177 -9.14 -11.87 -29.05
N HIS A 178 -9.21 -10.71 -29.71
CA HIS A 178 -10.25 -10.39 -30.72
C HIS A 178 -9.66 -10.19 -32.12
N GLY A 179 -8.37 -10.50 -32.29
CA GLY A 179 -7.61 -10.34 -33.53
C GLY A 179 -7.27 -11.64 -34.25
N VAL A 180 -7.95 -12.75 -33.92
CA VAL A 180 -7.86 -14.04 -34.63
C VAL A 180 -9.26 -14.55 -34.94
#